data_AF-A0A914K2S1-F1
#
_entry.id   AF-A0A914K2S1-F1
#
_cell.length_a   1.000
_cell.length_b   1.000
_cell.length_c   1.000
_cell.angle_alpha   90.00
_cell.angle_beta   90.00
_cell.angle_gamma   90.00
#
_symmetry.space_group_name_H-M   'P 1'
#
loop_
_entity.id
_entity.type
_entity.pdbx_description
1 polymer ?
#
loop_
_entity_poly.entity_id
_entity_poly.type
_entity_poly.pdbx_seq_one_letter_code
_entity_poly.pdbx_strand_id
1 'polypeptide(L)'
;MSFRVGIVFGILICCFFQLNYACVATSSASSPTTAAPATTTTTASSVVTTSTTTTAAVTTTTTTSALACSSCTAGQVTLTPGNVAQGTETPTATGPTTGTDGCVTLVVTCPATNTGPIFMQFNGNLGGPTDPNGAQVNATLVCVNGNWTFTQNGVTTIITEVNCVAA
;
A
#
# COMPACT_ATOMS: atom_id res chain seq x y z
N MET A 1 10.68 42.25 -42.81
CA MET A 1 10.79 42.91 -41.49
C MET A 1 11.17 41.83 -40.49
N SER A 2 12.39 41.90 -39.97
CA SER A 2 13.06 40.83 -39.22
C SER A 2 13.21 41.30 -37.78
N PHE A 3 12.63 40.57 -36.82
CA PHE A 3 12.82 40.83 -35.39
C PHE A 3 13.67 39.71 -34.80
N ARG A 4 14.93 40.05 -34.47
CA ARG A 4 15.80 39.23 -33.61
C ARG A 4 15.69 39.77 -32.20
N VAL A 5 15.07 39.01 -31.30
CA VAL A 5 15.12 39.26 -29.86
C VAL A 5 16.20 38.35 -29.29
N GLY A 6 17.36 38.95 -28.99
CA GLY A 6 18.41 38.31 -28.22
C GLY A 6 18.04 38.33 -26.74
N ILE A 7 17.95 37.15 -26.13
CA ILE A 7 17.80 37.03 -24.68
C ILE A 7 19.20 36.80 -24.10
N VAL A 8 19.59 37.77 -23.29
CA VAL A 8 20.86 37.88 -22.59
C VAL A 8 20.97 36.78 -21.54
N PHE A 9 22.09 36.07 -21.63
CA PHE A 9 22.61 35.10 -20.67
C PHE A 9 22.89 35.83 -19.34
N GLY A 10 22.08 35.57 -18.32
CA GLY A 10 22.24 36.13 -16.97
C GLY A 10 22.41 35.02 -15.95
N ILE A 11 23.65 34.56 -15.80
CA ILE A 11 24.10 33.66 -14.73
C ILE A 11 23.95 34.42 -13.40
N LEU A 12 22.98 34.04 -12.56
CA LEU A 12 22.92 34.44 -11.16
C LEU A 12 23.07 33.18 -10.28
N ILE A 13 24.34 32.89 -10.02
CA ILE A 13 24.83 32.07 -8.91
C ILE A 13 24.50 32.79 -7.60
N CYS A 14 23.92 32.05 -6.65
CA CYS A 14 24.07 32.16 -5.19
C CYS A 14 22.73 31.92 -4.49
N CYS A 15 22.51 30.70 -4.01
CA CYS A 15 21.98 30.41 -2.67
C CYS A 15 21.92 28.88 -2.48
N PHE A 16 23.07 28.28 -2.19
CA PHE A 16 23.13 26.97 -1.55
C PHE A 16 22.69 27.12 -0.09
N PHE A 17 21.38 27.11 0.16
CA PHE A 17 20.87 26.81 1.51
C PHE A 17 20.72 25.30 1.62
N GLN A 18 21.77 24.63 2.09
CA GLN A 18 21.66 23.27 2.58
C GLN A 18 20.93 23.28 3.93
N LEU A 19 19.60 23.24 3.90
CA LEU A 19 18.81 22.86 5.07
C LEU A 19 18.98 21.37 5.30
N ASN A 20 19.91 21.03 6.20
CA ASN A 20 20.03 19.70 6.78
C ASN A 20 18.88 19.51 7.78
N TYR A 21 17.76 18.97 7.33
CA TYR A 21 16.76 18.38 8.23
C TYR A 21 17.19 16.96 8.58
N ALA A 22 17.97 16.83 9.66
CA ALA A 22 18.13 15.55 10.33
C ALA A 22 16.83 15.25 11.09
N CYS A 23 15.94 14.42 10.53
CA CYS A 23 14.88 13.81 11.32
C CYS A 23 15.50 12.66 12.13
N VAL A 24 15.74 12.92 13.42
CA VAL A 24 16.07 11.86 14.39
C VAL A 24 14.79 11.08 14.66
N ALA A 25 14.66 9.90 14.08
CA ALA A 25 13.63 8.94 14.45
C ALA A 25 14.01 8.28 15.79
N THR A 26 13.57 8.84 16.91
CA THR A 26 13.58 8.13 18.20
C THR A 26 12.38 7.20 18.27
N SER A 27 12.52 5.98 17.73
CA SER A 27 11.65 4.88 18.11
C SER A 27 12.18 4.28 19.42
N SER A 28 11.45 4.47 20.51
CA SER A 28 11.68 3.78 21.77
C SER A 28 11.42 2.29 21.57
N ALA A 29 12.51 1.54 21.35
CA ALA A 29 12.50 0.09 21.31
C ALA A 29 12.19 -0.47 22.71
N SER A 30 10.94 -0.86 22.92
CA SER A 30 10.55 -1.72 24.03
C SER A 30 11.18 -3.10 23.80
N SER A 31 12.20 -3.41 24.60
CA SER A 31 12.87 -4.71 24.60
C SER A 31 11.88 -5.83 24.93
N PRO A 32 11.75 -6.89 24.11
CA PRO A 32 10.97 -8.06 24.51
C PRO A 32 11.78 -8.88 25.51
N THR A 33 11.32 -8.89 26.77
CA THR A 33 11.82 -9.80 27.79
C THR A 33 11.42 -11.22 27.43
N THR A 34 12.35 -11.99 26.84
CA THR A 34 12.21 -13.43 26.67
C THR A 34 12.29 -14.10 28.03
N ALA A 35 11.15 -14.52 28.57
CA ALA A 35 11.11 -15.38 29.76
C ALA A 35 11.72 -16.74 29.40
N ALA A 36 12.82 -17.09 30.07
CA ALA A 36 13.45 -18.39 29.97
C ALA A 36 12.51 -19.49 30.50
N PRO A 37 12.43 -20.66 29.84
CA PRO A 37 11.67 -21.79 30.36
C PRO A 37 12.36 -22.38 31.60
N ALA A 38 11.62 -22.51 32.69
CA ALA A 38 12.05 -23.19 33.89
C ALA A 38 12.29 -24.68 33.58
N THR A 39 13.49 -25.15 33.89
CA THR A 39 13.89 -26.56 33.74
C THR A 39 13.38 -27.33 34.95
N THR A 40 12.28 -28.06 34.79
CA THR A 40 11.80 -29.00 35.80
C THR A 40 12.45 -30.36 35.55
N THR A 41 13.35 -30.77 36.43
CA THR A 41 13.95 -32.12 36.44
C THR A 41 12.94 -33.10 37.00
N THR A 42 12.36 -33.94 36.14
CA THR A 42 11.47 -35.04 36.53
C THR A 42 12.22 -36.36 36.41
N THR A 43 12.41 -37.02 37.55
CA THR A 43 12.99 -38.35 37.68
C THR A 43 12.15 -39.38 36.92
N ALA A 44 12.80 -40.15 36.05
CA ALA A 44 12.16 -41.18 35.24
C ALA A 44 11.72 -42.37 36.11
N SER A 45 10.43 -42.71 36.05
CA SER A 45 9.89 -44.01 36.45
C SER A 45 9.25 -44.63 35.22
N SER A 46 9.84 -45.72 34.74
CA SER A 46 9.37 -46.43 33.53
C SER A 46 8.08 -47.17 33.82
N VAL A 47 6.97 -46.60 33.34
CA VAL A 47 5.72 -47.33 33.11
C VAL A 47 5.51 -47.38 31.61
N VAL A 48 5.50 -48.60 31.07
CA VAL A 48 5.14 -48.85 29.68
C VAL A 48 3.64 -48.61 29.55
N THR A 49 3.28 -47.47 28.99
CA THR A 49 1.91 -47.13 28.61
C THR A 49 1.82 -47.08 27.09
N THR A 50 1.03 -47.99 26.53
CA THR A 50 0.67 -48.02 25.12
C THR A 50 -0.20 -46.80 24.80
N SER A 51 0.43 -45.74 24.28
CA SER A 51 -0.27 -44.52 23.86
C SER A 51 -0.81 -44.70 22.44
N THR A 52 -2.13 -44.85 22.32
CA THR A 52 -2.83 -44.66 21.03
C THR A 52 -2.81 -43.18 20.67
N THR A 53 -2.04 -42.83 19.63
CA THR A 53 -1.95 -41.47 19.11
C THR A 53 -3.24 -41.11 18.38
N THR A 54 -4.17 -40.47 19.06
CA THR A 54 -5.35 -39.87 18.42
C THR A 54 -4.97 -38.46 17.94
N THR A 55 -4.62 -38.35 16.67
CA THR A 55 -4.42 -37.07 15.99
C THR A 55 -5.75 -36.33 15.95
N ALA A 56 -5.95 -35.38 16.86
CA ALA A 56 -7.07 -34.45 16.78
C ALA A 56 -6.89 -33.61 15.52
N ALA A 57 -7.77 -33.82 14.53
CA ALA A 57 -7.85 -32.94 13.37
C ALA A 57 -8.22 -31.54 13.86
N VAL A 58 -7.25 -30.62 13.80
CA VAL A 58 -7.49 -29.20 14.03
C VAL A 58 -8.28 -28.71 12.83
N THR A 59 -9.61 -28.71 12.98
CA THR A 59 -10.50 -28.05 12.03
C THR A 59 -10.39 -26.56 12.28
N THR A 60 -9.50 -25.90 11.54
CA THR A 60 -9.44 -24.44 11.50
C THR A 60 -10.69 -23.96 10.79
N THR A 61 -11.71 -23.58 11.56
CA THR A 61 -12.93 -22.97 11.02
C THR A 61 -12.58 -21.56 10.57
N THR A 62 -12.20 -21.41 9.31
CA THR A 62 -12.08 -20.10 8.68
C THR A 62 -13.49 -19.53 8.56
N THR A 63 -13.90 -18.71 9.52
CA THR A 63 -15.10 -17.89 9.41
C THR A 63 -14.86 -16.86 8.32
N THR A 64 -15.19 -17.24 7.08
CA THR A 64 -15.32 -16.31 5.96
C THR A 64 -16.54 -15.45 6.26
N SER A 65 -16.33 -14.34 6.98
CA SER A 65 -17.37 -13.32 7.13
C SER A 65 -17.81 -12.94 5.73
N ALA A 66 -19.08 -13.20 5.40
CA ALA A 66 -19.65 -12.82 4.12
C ALA A 66 -19.33 -11.34 3.91
N LEU A 67 -18.59 -11.02 2.84
CA LEU A 67 -18.25 -9.63 2.54
C LEU A 67 -19.57 -8.91 2.36
N ALA A 68 -19.86 -7.94 3.24
CA ALA A 68 -21.01 -7.06 3.09
C ALA A 68 -20.70 -6.09 1.95
N CYS A 69 -20.82 -6.60 0.73
CA CYS A 69 -20.71 -5.85 -0.50
C CYS A 69 -21.81 -4.79 -0.49
N SER A 70 -21.40 -3.53 -0.39
CA SER A 70 -22.30 -2.38 -0.53
C SER A 70 -22.13 -1.80 -1.93
N SER A 71 -22.98 -0.84 -2.30
CA SER A 71 -22.71 0.04 -3.43
C SER A 71 -21.72 1.13 -3.02
N CYS A 72 -20.68 1.31 -3.85
CA CYS A 72 -19.80 2.46 -3.82
C CYS A 72 -19.86 3.13 -5.20
N THR A 73 -19.58 4.43 -5.26
CA THR A 73 -19.50 5.18 -6.52
C THR A 73 -18.05 5.61 -6.78
N ALA A 74 -17.68 5.74 -8.06
CA ALA A 74 -16.33 6.18 -8.42
C ALA A 74 -15.97 7.56 -7.82
N GLY A 75 -16.96 8.46 -7.68
CA GLY A 75 -16.76 9.80 -7.13
C GLY A 75 -16.46 9.86 -5.62
N GLN A 76 -16.46 8.73 -4.90
CA GLN A 76 -16.04 8.68 -3.50
C GLN A 76 -14.51 8.68 -3.34
N VAL A 77 -13.76 8.40 -4.41
CA VAL A 77 -12.29 8.46 -4.41
C VAL A 77 -11.86 9.73 -5.12
N THR A 78 -11.10 10.56 -4.43
CA THR A 78 -10.47 11.76 -5.02
C THR A 78 -9.25 11.33 -5.83
N LEU A 79 -9.19 11.69 -7.10
CA LEU A 79 -8.03 11.45 -7.96
C LEU A 79 -7.19 12.73 -8.00
N THR A 80 -6.07 12.72 -7.28
CA THR A 80 -5.19 13.88 -7.20
C THR A 80 -4.32 13.95 -8.46
N PRO A 81 -4.24 15.12 -9.14
CA PRO A 81 -3.43 15.26 -10.33
C PRO A 81 -1.96 14.87 -10.10
N GLY A 82 -1.42 14.07 -11.03
CA GLY A 82 0.00 13.73 -11.04
C GLY A 82 0.88 14.93 -11.41
N ASN A 83 2.19 14.77 -11.23
CA ASN A 83 3.18 15.77 -11.64
C ASN A 83 3.87 15.32 -12.93
N VAL A 84 3.43 15.89 -14.05
CA VAL A 84 3.97 15.59 -15.39
C VAL A 84 5.46 15.92 -15.51
N ALA A 85 5.94 16.95 -14.81
CA ALA A 85 7.36 17.30 -14.80
C ALA A 85 8.21 16.24 -14.08
N GLN A 86 7.60 15.49 -13.16
CA GLN A 86 8.24 14.39 -12.43
C GLN A 86 7.97 13.01 -13.07
N GLY A 87 7.30 12.94 -14.22
CA GLY A 87 7.10 11.67 -14.93
C GLY A 87 5.79 10.96 -14.66
N THR A 88 4.78 11.63 -14.08
CA THR A 88 3.48 11.02 -13.72
C THR A 88 2.31 11.78 -14.31
N GLU A 89 1.24 11.06 -14.65
CA GLU A 89 -0.03 11.66 -15.09
C GLU A 89 -1.10 11.57 -14.00
N THR A 90 -2.22 12.27 -14.22
CA THR A 90 -3.41 12.15 -13.37
C THR A 90 -3.92 10.70 -13.41
N PRO A 91 -4.19 10.09 -12.24
CA PRO A 91 -4.77 8.75 -12.20
C PRO A 91 -6.12 8.71 -12.91
N THR A 92 -6.43 7.56 -13.51
CA THR A 92 -7.74 7.29 -14.12
C THR A 92 -8.43 6.16 -13.37
N ALA A 93 -9.76 6.18 -13.32
CA ALA A 93 -10.54 5.15 -12.67
C ALA A 93 -11.50 4.49 -13.66
N THR A 94 -11.53 3.15 -13.64
CA THR A 94 -12.41 2.31 -14.46
C THR A 94 -13.35 1.51 -13.57
N GLY A 95 -14.66 1.61 -13.83
CA GLY A 95 -15.72 1.05 -12.99
C GLY A 95 -16.62 2.15 -12.41
N PRO A 96 -17.44 1.87 -11.38
CA PRO A 96 -17.55 0.60 -10.64
C PRO A 96 -18.05 -0.59 -11.49
N THR A 97 -17.54 -1.79 -11.24
CA THR A 97 -18.00 -3.05 -11.85
C THR A 97 -18.34 -4.09 -10.79
N THR A 98 -19.49 -4.76 -10.89
CA THR A 98 -19.85 -5.84 -9.96
C THR A 98 -19.15 -7.14 -10.35
N GLY A 99 -18.32 -7.67 -9.46
CA GLY A 99 -17.66 -8.97 -9.63
C GLY A 99 -18.59 -10.15 -9.35
N THR A 100 -18.10 -11.36 -9.61
CA THR A 100 -18.83 -12.63 -9.34
C THR A 100 -19.18 -12.83 -7.88
N ASP A 101 -18.42 -12.19 -6.99
CA ASP A 101 -18.60 -12.27 -5.53
C ASP A 101 -19.68 -11.29 -5.02
N GLY A 102 -20.37 -10.60 -5.93
CA GLY A 102 -21.39 -9.58 -5.61
C GLY A 102 -20.80 -8.24 -5.16
N CYS A 103 -19.49 -8.15 -5.02
CA CYS A 103 -18.79 -6.93 -4.64
C CYS A 103 -18.48 -6.03 -5.82
N VAL A 104 -18.60 -4.73 -5.58
CA VAL A 104 -18.27 -3.71 -6.57
C VAL A 104 -16.77 -3.42 -6.50
N THR A 105 -16.10 -3.43 -7.65
CA THR A 105 -14.67 -3.12 -7.78
C THR A 105 -14.47 -1.83 -8.57
N LEU A 106 -13.40 -1.10 -8.24
CA LEU A 106 -12.91 0.06 -8.99
C LEU A 106 -11.43 -0.17 -9.30
N VAL A 107 -11.07 -0.10 -10.57
CA VAL A 107 -9.66 -0.19 -10.97
C VAL A 107 -9.12 1.21 -11.16
N VAL A 108 -8.12 1.58 -10.38
CA VAL A 108 -7.42 2.85 -10.53
C VAL A 108 -6.08 2.59 -11.22
N THR A 109 -5.78 3.38 -12.23
CA THR A 109 -4.56 3.29 -13.05
C THR A 109 -3.77 4.57 -12.91
N CYS A 110 -2.50 4.46 -12.53
CA CYS A 110 -1.52 5.52 -12.50
C CYS A 110 -0.59 5.41 -13.71
N PRO A 111 -0.68 6.31 -14.71
CA PRO A 111 0.23 6.31 -15.84
C PRO A 111 1.56 6.99 -15.50
N ALA A 112 2.65 6.44 -16.05
CA ALA A 112 3.95 7.10 -16.11
C ALA A 112 4.15 7.73 -17.49
N THR A 113 4.73 8.94 -17.53
CA THR A 113 5.18 9.55 -18.79
C THR A 113 6.64 9.23 -19.12
N ASN A 114 7.40 8.67 -18.17
CA ASN A 114 8.82 8.35 -18.28
C ASN A 114 9.10 6.90 -17.84
N THR A 115 10.25 6.36 -18.24
CA THR A 115 10.72 5.00 -17.87
C THR A 115 11.36 4.95 -16.47
N GLY A 116 10.70 5.56 -15.48
CA GLY A 116 11.13 5.55 -14.08
C GLY A 116 10.22 4.67 -13.22
N PRO A 117 10.64 4.31 -12.01
CA PRO A 117 9.76 3.62 -11.08
C PRO A 117 8.61 4.56 -10.70
N ILE A 118 7.40 4.01 -10.68
CA ILE A 118 6.21 4.75 -10.25
C ILE A 118 5.52 3.99 -9.12
N PHE A 119 4.92 4.75 -8.22
CA PHE A 119 4.10 4.20 -7.16
C PHE A 119 2.78 4.94 -7.04
N MET A 120 1.76 4.18 -6.63
CA MET A 120 0.47 4.72 -6.28
C MET A 120 0.46 5.02 -4.80
N GLN A 121 0.12 6.25 -4.43
CA GLN A 121 -0.03 6.69 -3.06
C GLN A 121 -1.51 6.85 -2.72
N PHE A 122 -1.90 6.33 -1.57
CA PHE A 122 -3.26 6.43 -1.05
C PHE A 122 -3.32 7.44 0.09
N ASN A 123 -4.40 8.22 0.18
CA ASN A 123 -4.69 9.14 1.29
C ASN A 123 -3.50 10.06 1.67
N GLY A 124 -2.72 10.51 0.67
CA GLY A 124 -1.61 11.46 0.82
C GLY A 124 -0.30 10.90 1.43
N ASN A 125 -0.30 9.74 2.09
CA ASN A 125 0.92 9.17 2.68
C ASN A 125 0.92 7.64 2.87
N LEU A 126 -0.15 6.95 2.49
CA LEU A 126 -0.21 5.50 2.58
C LEU A 126 0.39 4.92 1.31
N GLY A 127 1.34 3.99 1.48
CA GLY A 127 1.94 3.27 0.37
C GLY A 127 0.90 2.41 -0.35
N GLY A 128 1.03 2.33 -1.67
CA GLY A 128 0.24 1.46 -2.53
C GLY A 128 1.13 0.54 -3.37
N PRO A 129 0.58 -0.04 -4.45
CA PRO A 129 1.38 -0.82 -5.38
C PRO A 129 2.45 0.04 -6.06
N THR A 130 3.56 -0.60 -6.41
CA THR A 130 4.71 0.00 -7.09
C THR A 130 5.05 -0.84 -8.32
N ASP A 131 5.41 -0.20 -9.43
CA ASP A 131 6.00 -0.88 -10.57
C ASP A 131 7.41 -0.32 -10.82
N PRO A 132 8.47 -1.10 -10.55
CA PRO A 132 9.85 -0.65 -10.72
C PRO A 132 10.24 -0.42 -12.18
N ASN A 133 9.50 -0.97 -13.13
CA ASN A 133 9.78 -0.88 -14.56
C ASN A 133 8.59 -0.29 -15.34
N GLY A 134 7.58 0.21 -14.64
CA GLY A 134 6.24 0.33 -15.16
C GLY A 134 5.98 1.60 -15.96
N ALA A 135 5.40 1.43 -17.14
CA ALA A 135 4.66 2.49 -17.80
C ALA A 135 3.36 2.84 -17.05
N GLN A 136 2.86 1.94 -16.20
CA GLN A 136 1.63 2.14 -15.43
C GLN A 136 1.59 1.27 -14.17
N VAL A 137 0.88 1.73 -13.14
CA VAL A 137 0.56 0.96 -11.93
C VAL A 137 -0.95 0.88 -11.78
N ASN A 138 -1.48 -0.33 -11.56
CA ASN A 138 -2.90 -0.53 -11.33
C ASN A 138 -3.18 -0.96 -9.88
N ALA A 139 -4.25 -0.45 -9.29
CA ALA A 139 -4.80 -0.93 -8.03
C ALA A 139 -6.28 -1.27 -8.19
N THR A 140 -6.69 -2.42 -7.67
CA THR A 140 -8.09 -2.82 -7.60
C THR A 140 -8.63 -2.54 -6.21
N LEU A 141 -9.56 -1.60 -6.12
CA LEU A 141 -10.29 -1.28 -4.89
C LEU A 141 -11.57 -2.11 -4.84
N VAL A 142 -11.91 -2.61 -3.66
CA VAL A 142 -13.14 -3.37 -3.41
C VAL A 142 -14.04 -2.56 -2.48
N CYS A 143 -15.31 -2.42 -2.86
CA CYS A 143 -16.30 -1.75 -2.03
C CYS A 143 -16.74 -2.67 -0.88
N VAL A 144 -16.45 -2.26 0.35
CA VAL A 144 -16.82 -3.00 1.57
C VAL A 144 -17.49 -2.01 2.52
N ASN A 145 -18.71 -2.32 2.96
CA ASN A 145 -19.47 -1.45 3.87
C ASN A 145 -19.57 0.02 3.40
N GLY A 146 -19.68 0.25 2.09
CA GLY A 146 -19.82 1.57 1.48
C GLY A 146 -18.51 2.35 1.35
N ASN A 147 -17.37 1.72 1.61
CA ASN A 147 -16.05 2.31 1.50
C ASN A 147 -15.19 1.56 0.47
N TRP A 148 -14.41 2.30 -0.32
CA TRP A 148 -13.39 1.69 -1.16
C TRP A 148 -12.24 1.20 -0.30
N THR A 149 -11.86 -0.06 -0.47
CA THR A 149 -10.80 -0.68 0.30
C THR A 149 -9.74 -1.30 -0.59
N PHE A 150 -8.50 -1.22 -0.17
CA PHE A 150 -7.37 -1.90 -0.79
C PHE A 150 -6.73 -2.84 0.23
N THR A 151 -6.51 -4.09 -0.17
CA THR A 151 -5.87 -5.10 0.67
C THR A 151 -4.51 -5.45 0.12
N GLN A 152 -3.47 -5.25 0.93
CA GLN A 152 -2.10 -5.63 0.60
C GLN A 152 -1.49 -6.33 1.80
N ASN A 153 -0.83 -7.47 1.57
CA ASN A 153 -0.19 -8.25 2.63
C ASN A 153 -1.13 -8.58 3.82
N GLY A 154 -2.41 -8.83 3.52
CA GLY A 154 -3.45 -9.13 4.52
C GLY A 154 -3.96 -7.92 5.31
N VAL A 155 -3.45 -6.70 5.04
CA VAL A 155 -3.91 -5.46 5.67
C VAL A 155 -4.86 -4.74 4.73
N THR A 156 -6.08 -4.47 5.21
CA THR A 156 -7.11 -3.75 4.47
C THR A 156 -7.16 -2.29 4.92
N THR A 157 -7.08 -1.38 3.95
CA THR A 157 -7.07 0.07 4.18
C THR A 157 -8.22 0.72 3.42
N ILE A 158 -8.91 1.66 4.04
CA ILE A 158 -9.94 2.48 3.38
C ILE A 158 -9.26 3.56 2.55
N ILE A 159 -9.67 3.69 1.28
CA ILE A 159 -9.07 4.59 0.30
C ILE A 159 -10.07 5.69 -0.05
N THR A 160 -9.71 6.93 0.22
CA THR A 160 -10.51 8.13 -0.10
C THR A 160 -9.82 9.03 -1.12
N GLU A 161 -8.52 8.84 -1.33
CA GLU A 161 -7.71 9.61 -2.27
C GLU A 161 -6.63 8.72 -2.90
N VAL A 162 -6.36 8.95 -4.19
CA VAL A 162 -5.28 8.30 -4.94
C VAL A 162 -4.43 9.37 -5.64
N ASN A 163 -3.11 9.24 -5.52
CA ASN A 163 -2.13 10.08 -6.18
C ASN A 163 -1.08 9.22 -6.89
N CYS A 164 -0.59 9.67 -8.04
CA CYS A 164 0.50 9.03 -8.78
C CYS A 164 1.79 9.79 -8.53
N VAL A 165 2.83 9.07 -8.13
CA VAL A 165 4.10 9.66 -7.71
C VAL A 165 5.26 8.85 -8.30
N ALA A 166 6.25 9.55 -8.81
CA ALA A 166 7.50 8.94 -9.25
C ALA A 166 8.33 8.56 -8.03
N ALA A 167 8.84 7.33 -8.02
CA ALA A 167 9.69 6.78 -6.96
C ALA A 167 11.16 7.22 -7.09
#